data_AF-A0A5S9NHE5-F1
#
_entry.id   AF-A0A5S9NHE5-F1
#
_cell.length_a   1.000
_cell.length_b   1.000
_cell.length_c   1.000
_cell.angle_alpha   90.00
_cell.angle_beta   90.00
_cell.angle_gamma   90.00
#
_symmetry.space_group_name_H-M   'P 1'
#
loop_
_entity.id
_entity.type
_entity.pdbx_description
1 polymer ?
#
loop_
_entity_poly.entity_id
_entity_poly.type
_entity_poly.pdbx_seq_one_letter_code
_entity_poly.pdbx_strand_id
1 'polypeptide(L)'
;MSTDHQKYSTENQSDAIKQYAEARGIEIVRTYADAGKSGLKIEGRDALRQLIEDVQSGNTDFTLVLVYDVSRWGRFQDADESAYYEYICRRAGIAVEYCAEQFDNDGSPISTIVKGVKRAMAGEYSDLRP
;
A
#
# COMPACT_ATOMS: atom_id res chain seq x y z
N MET A 1 -18.85 -15.46 15.90
CA MET A 1 -19.16 -15.09 14.50
C MET A 1 -18.15 -14.04 14.07
N SER A 2 -17.43 -14.28 12.98
CA SER A 2 -16.06 -13.77 12.72
C SER A 2 -16.03 -12.33 12.19
N THR A 3 -15.60 -11.38 13.02
CA THR A 3 -15.39 -9.95 12.69
C THR A 3 -14.14 -9.70 11.84
N ASP A 4 -13.19 -10.62 11.83
CA ASP A 4 -11.97 -10.50 11.02
C ASP A 4 -12.24 -10.66 9.52
N HIS A 5 -13.13 -11.59 9.14
CA HIS A 5 -13.44 -11.80 7.72
C HIS A 5 -14.11 -10.60 7.06
N GLN A 6 -14.88 -9.80 7.82
CA GLN A 6 -15.47 -8.58 7.29
C GLN A 6 -14.42 -7.48 7.12
N LYS A 7 -13.51 -7.26 8.09
CA LYS A 7 -12.45 -6.24 7.99
C LYS A 7 -11.57 -6.37 6.76
N TYR A 8 -11.33 -7.58 6.27
CA TYR A 8 -10.47 -7.84 5.11
C TYR A 8 -11.23 -8.11 3.81
N SER A 9 -12.55 -7.89 3.76
CA SER A 9 -13.29 -8.02 2.51
C SER A 9 -12.72 -7.05 1.46
N THR A 10 -12.76 -7.45 0.19
CA THR A 10 -12.38 -6.57 -0.93
C THR A 10 -13.22 -5.29 -0.98
N GLU A 11 -14.45 -5.37 -0.48
CA GLU A 11 -15.38 -4.24 -0.35
C GLU A 11 -14.88 -3.23 0.69
N ASN A 12 -14.53 -3.68 1.90
CA ASN A 12 -13.99 -2.80 2.95
C ASN A 12 -12.68 -2.12 2.53
N GLN A 13 -11.82 -2.84 1.80
CA GLN A 13 -10.58 -2.27 1.26
C GLN A 13 -10.87 -1.20 0.22
N SER A 14 -11.83 -1.45 -0.68
CA SER A 14 -12.25 -0.49 -1.71
C SER A 14 -12.84 0.75 -1.07
N ASP A 15 -13.66 0.60 -0.03
CA ASP A 15 -14.29 1.72 0.67
C ASP A 15 -13.28 2.55 1.46
N ALA A 16 -12.29 1.92 2.09
CA ALA A 16 -11.19 2.65 2.73
C ALA A 16 -10.36 3.46 1.72
N ILE A 17 -10.10 2.89 0.53
CA ILE A 17 -9.41 3.61 -0.56
C ILE A 17 -10.25 4.79 -1.05
N LYS A 18 -11.56 4.62 -1.24
CA LYS A 18 -12.46 5.70 -1.63
C LYS A 18 -12.47 6.84 -0.61
N GLN A 19 -12.62 6.52 0.67
CA GLN A 19 -12.58 7.54 1.74
C GLN A 19 -11.23 8.27 1.78
N TYR A 20 -10.13 7.55 1.60
CA TYR A 20 -8.80 8.14 1.52
C TYR A 20 -8.68 9.12 0.35
N ALA A 21 -9.22 8.73 -0.81
CA ALA A 21 -9.21 9.53 -2.04
C ALA A 21 -10.09 10.79 -1.90
N GLU A 22 -11.33 10.63 -1.44
CA GLU A 22 -12.28 11.72 -1.21
C GLU A 22 -11.71 12.76 -0.23
N ALA A 23 -11.13 12.33 0.89
CA ALA A 23 -10.54 13.21 1.89
C ALA A 23 -9.38 14.05 1.36
N ARG A 24 -8.75 13.64 0.25
CA ARG A 24 -7.59 14.29 -0.38
C ARG A 24 -7.91 14.94 -1.72
N GLY A 25 -9.17 14.89 -2.16
CA GLY A 25 -9.58 15.39 -3.49
C GLY A 25 -8.94 14.60 -4.64
N ILE A 26 -8.66 13.31 -4.43
CA ILE A 26 -8.14 12.40 -5.46
C ILE A 26 -9.32 11.78 -6.20
N GLU A 27 -9.29 11.82 -7.52
CA GLU A 27 -10.27 11.15 -8.38
C GLU A 27 -9.80 9.73 -8.73
N ILE A 28 -10.65 8.73 -8.47
CA ILE A 28 -10.38 7.34 -8.86
C ILE A 28 -10.89 7.13 -10.29
N VAL A 29 -9.96 7.11 -11.24
CA VAL A 29 -10.26 6.88 -12.67
C VAL A 29 -10.31 5.40 -13.06
N ARG A 30 -9.68 4.52 -12.26
CA ARG A 30 -9.55 3.09 -12.56
C ARG A 30 -9.30 2.26 -11.30
N THR A 31 -9.75 1.00 -11.31
CA THR A 31 -9.53 0.04 -10.23
C THR A 31 -8.94 -1.26 -10.78
N TYR A 32 -7.81 -1.70 -10.20
CA TYR A 32 -7.21 -3.01 -10.45
C TYR A 32 -7.44 -3.91 -9.23
N ALA A 33 -8.10 -5.05 -9.40
CA ALA A 33 -8.48 -5.92 -8.28
C ALA A 33 -8.22 -7.41 -8.58
N ASP A 34 -7.43 -8.05 -7.72
CA ASP A 34 -7.17 -9.49 -7.74
C ASP A 34 -7.91 -10.19 -6.59
N ALA A 35 -9.14 -10.64 -6.82
CA ALA A 35 -9.95 -11.29 -5.79
C ALA A 35 -9.45 -12.71 -5.46
N GLY A 36 -9.16 -12.98 -4.18
CA GLY A 36 -8.84 -14.32 -3.68
C GLY A 36 -7.50 -14.90 -4.17
N LYS A 37 -6.58 -14.04 -4.63
CA LYS A 37 -5.26 -14.46 -5.12
C LYS A 37 -4.20 -14.39 -4.02
N SER A 38 -3.18 -15.25 -4.11
CA SER A 38 -2.03 -15.20 -3.22
C SER A 38 -1.18 -13.96 -3.53
N GLY A 39 -0.75 -13.25 -2.49
CA GLY A 39 0.15 -12.11 -2.62
C GLY A 39 1.64 -12.49 -2.65
N LEU A 40 1.98 -13.78 -2.68
CA LEU A 40 3.36 -14.28 -2.59
C LEU A 40 4.11 -14.27 -3.92
N LYS A 41 3.38 -14.22 -5.04
CA LYS A 41 3.89 -14.23 -6.40
C LYS A 41 3.04 -13.32 -7.27
N ILE A 42 3.62 -12.80 -8.34
CA ILE A 42 2.84 -12.04 -9.33
C ILE A 42 2.00 -12.94 -10.24
N GLU A 43 2.36 -14.23 -10.32
CA GLU A 43 1.61 -15.24 -11.06
C GLU A 43 0.17 -15.36 -10.54
N GLY A 44 -0.80 -15.18 -11.43
CA GLY A 44 -2.23 -15.21 -11.10
C GLY A 44 -2.78 -13.91 -10.53
N ARG A 45 -1.97 -12.84 -10.48
CA ARG A 45 -2.38 -11.47 -10.16
C ARG A 45 -2.50 -10.64 -11.44
N ASP A 46 -3.50 -10.99 -12.24
CA ASP A 46 -3.68 -10.42 -13.58
C ASP A 46 -3.93 -8.91 -13.52
N ALA A 47 -4.58 -8.41 -12.46
CA ALA A 47 -4.84 -6.98 -12.31
C ALA A 47 -3.56 -6.20 -11.94
N LEU A 48 -2.72 -6.74 -11.05
CA LEU A 48 -1.41 -6.14 -10.77
C LEU A 48 -0.52 -6.15 -12.03
N ARG A 49 -0.52 -7.25 -12.79
CA ARG A 49 0.22 -7.32 -14.05
C ARG A 49 -0.25 -6.27 -15.04
N GLN A 50 -1.57 -6.14 -15.23
CA GLN A 50 -2.13 -5.11 -16.10
C GLN A 50 -1.75 -3.70 -15.65
N LEU A 51 -1.77 -3.41 -14.34
CA LEU A 51 -1.29 -2.13 -13.82
C LEU A 51 0.15 -1.84 -14.26
N ILE A 52 1.05 -2.81 -14.06
CA ILE A 52 2.46 -2.64 -14.43
C ILE A 52 2.64 -2.49 -15.94
N GLU A 53 1.90 -3.27 -16.74
CA GLU A 53 1.90 -3.16 -18.21
C GLU A 53 1.41 -1.78 -18.67
N ASP A 54 0.34 -1.27 -18.08
CA ASP A 54 -0.20 0.06 -18.39
C ASP A 54 0.81 1.16 -18.04
N VAL A 55 1.43 1.10 -16.86
CA VAL A 55 2.53 2.00 -16.45
C VAL A 55 3.70 1.95 -17.44
N GLN A 56 4.13 0.76 -17.84
CA GLN A 56 5.26 0.59 -18.74
C GLN A 56 4.96 1.03 -20.18
N SER A 57 3.70 0.95 -20.61
CA SER A 57 3.26 1.43 -21.92
C SER A 57 3.37 2.95 -22.06
N GLY A 58 3.45 3.69 -20.95
CA GLY A 58 3.53 5.14 -20.92
C GLY A 58 2.22 5.84 -21.29
N ASN A 59 1.13 5.11 -21.46
CA ASN A 59 -0.20 5.63 -21.78
C ASN A 59 -1.12 5.59 -20.55
N THR A 60 -0.65 6.15 -19.44
CA THR A 60 -1.42 6.23 -18.19
C THR A 60 -2.10 7.58 -18.05
N ASP A 61 -3.42 7.55 -17.81
CA ASP A 61 -4.28 8.69 -17.50
C ASP A 61 -4.32 9.04 -16.00
N PHE A 62 -3.42 8.45 -15.22
CA PHE A 62 -3.30 8.63 -13.77
C PHE A 62 -1.85 8.89 -13.35
N THR A 63 -1.68 9.58 -12.23
CA THR A 63 -0.36 9.93 -11.65
C THR A 63 -0.14 9.30 -10.26
N LEU A 64 -1.13 8.58 -9.74
CA LEU A 64 -1.13 8.01 -8.41
C LEU A 64 -1.82 6.65 -8.40
N VAL A 65 -1.20 5.68 -7.73
CA VAL A 65 -1.77 4.36 -7.43
C VAL A 65 -2.04 4.30 -5.93
N LEU A 66 -3.31 4.13 -5.57
CA LEU A 66 -3.73 3.90 -4.19
C LEU A 66 -3.81 2.40 -3.92
N VAL A 67 -3.10 1.96 -2.88
CA VAL A 67 -3.08 0.57 -2.42
C VAL A 67 -3.59 0.56 -0.98
N TYR A 68 -4.41 -0.43 -0.63
CA TYR A 68 -4.91 -0.52 0.74
C TYR A 68 -3.78 -0.66 1.77
N ASP A 69 -2.90 -1.66 1.64
CA ASP A 69 -1.71 -1.85 2.49
C ASP A 69 -0.58 -2.56 1.72
N VAL A 70 0.62 -2.65 2.30
CA VAL A 70 1.78 -3.34 1.71
C VAL A 70 1.47 -4.80 1.38
N SER A 71 0.61 -5.46 2.16
CA SER A 71 0.23 -6.85 1.91
C SER A 71 -0.58 -7.03 0.62
N ARG A 72 -1.30 -5.98 0.18
CA ARG A 72 -2.04 -5.92 -1.08
C ARG A 72 -1.17 -5.51 -2.25
N TRP A 73 -0.09 -4.78 -2.02
CA TRP A 73 0.91 -4.55 -3.06
C TRP A 73 1.62 -5.85 -3.42
N GLY A 74 2.16 -6.54 -2.43
CA GLY A 74 2.80 -7.83 -2.62
C GLY A 74 3.63 -8.23 -1.41
N ARG A 75 3.43 -9.48 -0.97
CA ARG A 75 4.28 -10.15 0.01
C ARG A 75 5.20 -11.11 -0.73
N PHE A 76 5.84 -10.62 -1.78
CA PHE A 76 6.72 -11.44 -2.59
C PHE A 76 7.80 -12.06 -1.70
N GLN A 77 8.21 -13.28 -2.04
CA GLN A 77 9.26 -13.98 -1.29
C GLN A 77 10.60 -13.23 -1.40
N ASP A 78 10.79 -12.53 -2.50
CA ASP A 78 11.87 -11.58 -2.72
C ASP A 78 11.36 -10.15 -2.47
N ALA A 79 11.88 -9.48 -1.44
CA ALA A 79 11.49 -8.11 -1.11
C ALA A 79 11.89 -7.12 -2.21
N ASP A 80 12.92 -7.43 -3.00
CA ASP A 80 13.33 -6.59 -4.13
C ASP A 80 12.29 -6.61 -5.25
N GLU A 81 11.44 -7.65 -5.33
CA GLU A 81 10.35 -7.71 -6.31
C GLU A 81 9.27 -6.64 -6.01
N SER A 82 8.88 -6.46 -4.74
CA SER A 82 7.95 -5.39 -4.35
C SER A 82 8.52 -4.01 -4.69
N ALA A 83 9.79 -3.79 -4.37
CA ALA A 83 10.49 -2.54 -4.63
C ALA A 83 10.67 -2.27 -6.12
N TYR A 84 10.87 -3.32 -6.92
CA TYR A 84 10.99 -3.24 -8.37
C TYR A 84 9.70 -2.73 -9.02
N TYR A 85 8.53 -3.25 -8.64
CA TYR A 85 7.26 -2.77 -9.18
C TYR A 85 6.97 -1.33 -8.75
N GLU A 86 7.27 -0.94 -7.50
CA GLU A 86 7.13 0.46 -7.08
C GLU A 86 8.07 1.38 -7.86
N TYR A 87 9.29 0.91 -8.13
CA TYR A 87 10.27 1.65 -8.91
C TYR A 87 9.80 1.86 -10.35
N ILE A 88 9.14 0.87 -10.97
CA ILE A 88 8.55 1.02 -12.30
C ILE A 88 7.53 2.16 -12.32
N CYS A 89 6.58 2.17 -11.38
CA CYS A 89 5.61 3.26 -11.23
C CYS A 89 6.30 4.62 -11.06
N ARG A 90 7.24 4.71 -10.12
CA ARG A 90 7.95 5.96 -9.81
C ARG A 90 8.72 6.50 -11.02
N ARG A 91 9.36 5.61 -11.78
CA ARG A 91 10.12 5.98 -12.98
C ARG A 91 9.19 6.52 -14.09
N ALA A 92 7.95 6.06 -14.14
CA ALA A 92 6.91 6.59 -15.03
C ALA A 92 6.26 7.89 -14.50
N GLY A 93 6.70 8.42 -13.35
CA GLY A 93 6.10 9.59 -12.71
C GLY A 93 4.82 9.28 -11.93
N ILE A 94 4.57 8.02 -11.63
CA ILE A 94 3.38 7.55 -10.92
C ILE A 94 3.76 7.21 -9.48
N ALA A 95 3.16 7.90 -8.51
CA ALA A 95 3.37 7.61 -7.09
C ALA A 95 2.57 6.37 -6.67
N VAL A 96 3.05 5.65 -5.65
CA VAL A 96 2.31 4.56 -4.99
C VAL A 96 2.10 4.98 -3.53
N GLU A 97 0.85 5.03 -3.09
CA GLU A 97 0.47 5.39 -1.72
C GLU A 97 -0.32 4.28 -1.03
N TYR A 98 -0.06 4.09 0.26
CA TYR A 98 -0.70 3.10 1.10
C TYR A 98 -1.74 3.73 2.02
N CYS A 99 -3.00 3.40 1.82
CA CYS A 99 -4.12 4.03 2.52
C CYS A 99 -4.20 3.64 4.01
N ALA A 100 -3.93 2.37 4.34
CA ALA A 100 -4.06 1.83 5.69
C ALA A 100 -2.78 1.95 6.54
N GLU A 101 -1.65 2.36 5.96
CA GLU A 101 -0.40 2.57 6.73
C GLU A 101 -0.32 3.95 7.40
N GLN A 102 -1.26 4.85 7.10
CA GLN A 102 -1.47 6.04 7.90
C GLN A 102 -2.26 5.66 9.16
N PHE A 103 -1.50 5.27 10.19
CA PHE A 103 -1.92 5.31 11.61
C PHE A 103 -2.94 6.43 11.81
N ASP A 104 -4.10 6.10 12.40
CA ASP A 104 -5.16 7.00 12.87
C ASP A 104 -4.67 8.46 13.02
N ASN A 105 -4.72 9.21 11.92
CA ASN A 105 -4.19 10.56 11.88
C ASN A 105 -5.37 11.51 12.04
N ASP A 106 -5.97 11.52 13.24
CA ASP A 106 -7.01 12.47 13.63
C ASP A 106 -6.44 13.86 13.96
N GLY A 107 -5.41 14.29 13.21
CA GLY A 107 -4.94 15.68 13.16
C GLY A 107 -4.34 16.29 14.43
N SER A 108 -4.16 15.57 15.55
CA SER A 108 -3.68 16.21 16.79
C SER A 108 -2.13 16.29 16.90
N PRO A 109 -1.56 17.39 17.43
CA PRO A 109 -0.11 17.65 17.58
C PRO A 109 0.71 16.62 18.38
N ILE A 110 0.08 15.58 18.93
CA ILE A 110 0.72 14.52 19.72
C ILE A 110 1.47 13.51 18.83
N SER A 111 1.14 13.40 17.53
CA SER A 111 1.76 12.44 16.59
C SER A 111 3.28 12.64 16.39
N THR A 112 3.78 13.86 16.62
CA THR A 112 5.22 14.18 16.55
C THR A 112 5.99 13.63 17.77
N ILE A 113 5.38 13.63 18.96
CA ILE A 113 6.04 13.19 20.20
C ILE A 113 6.18 11.66 20.24
N VAL A 114 5.16 10.94 19.77
CA VAL A 114 5.16 9.47 19.74
C VAL A 114 6.22 8.90 18.78
N LYS A 115 6.47 9.57 17.64
CA LYS A 115 7.56 9.20 16.72
C LYS A 115 8.95 9.37 17.36
N GLY A 116 9.12 10.35 18.25
CA GLY A 116 10.34 10.52 19.04
C GLY A 116 10.57 9.37 20.02
N VAL A 117 9.54 8.96 20.75
CA VAL A 117 9.63 7.86 21.73
C VAL A 117 9.90 6.51 21.04
N LYS A 118 9.26 6.21 19.90
CA LYS A 118 9.53 4.97 19.14
C LYS A 118 10.97 4.90 18.60
N ARG A 119 11.58 6.03 18.24
CA ARG A 119 12.99 6.08 17.81
C ARG A 119 13.97 5.85 18.96
N ALA A 120 13.65 6.33 20.16
CA ALA A 120 14.46 6.06 21.35
C ALA A 120 14.40 4.58 21.77
N MET A 121 13.21 3.95 21.73
CA MET A 121 13.05 2.55 22.12
C MET A 121 13.64 1.54 21.13
N ALA A 122 13.72 1.88 19.84
CA ALA A 122 14.34 1.02 18.83
C ALA A 122 15.88 1.06 18.83
N GLY A 123 16.49 2.02 19.55
CA GLY A 123 17.94 2.16 19.67
C GLY A 123 18.58 1.34 20.79
N GLU A 124 17.81 0.82 21.77
CA GLU A 124 18.36 0.15 22.95
C GLU A 124 18.39 -1.39 22.88
N TYR A 125 18.04 -2.01 21.75
CA TYR A 125 18.04 -3.48 21.60
C TYR A 125 19.10 -4.05 20.65
N SER A 126 20.12 -3.26 20.28
CA SER A 126 21.19 -3.70 19.38
C SER A 126 22.60 -3.56 19.94
N ASP A 127 22.79 -3.67 21.25
CA ASP A 127 24.11 -3.96 21.82
C ASP A 127 24.00 -4.98 22.95
N LEU A 128 24.88 -5.99 22.87
CA LEU A 128 25.16 -7.06 23.84
C LEU A 128 24.36 -8.37 23.68
N ARG A 129 24.78 -9.18 22.70
CA ARG A 129 25.03 -10.61 22.97
C ARG A 129 26.42 -10.75 23.61
N PRO A 130 26.58 -11.51 24.70
CA PRO A 130 27.61 -12.53 24.78
C PRO A 130 27.16 -13.83 24.09
#